data_AF-A0A8S8XC01-F1
#
_entry.id   AF-A0A8S8XC01-F1
#
_cell.length_a   1.000
_cell.length_b   1.000
_cell.length_c   1.000
_cell.angle_alpha   90.00
_cell.angle_beta   90.00
_cell.angle_gamma   90.00
#
_symmetry.space_group_name_H-M   'P 1'
#
loop_
_entity.id
_entity.type
_entity.pdbx_description
1 polymer ?
#
loop_
_entity_poly.entity_id
_entity_poly.type
_entity_poly.pdbx_seq_one_letter_code
_entity_poly.pdbx_strand_id
1 'polypeptide(L)'
;MNRPRLVIILSVLLLISIGFNVFFVGMEGGRLFNRAPDPAPGALPSPAQVTEILPNPDRPAFRQMLHARGPALRASGLAQREAGLAVVMAARAEPFNGEALRKSLAALRDAQRTSRELRDEAFVDLMQHLSPDGRHRLVDALPALKEPPPPN
;
A
#
# COMPACT_ATOMS: atom_id res chain seq x y z
N MET A 1 46.68 4.52 -5.97
CA MET A 1 45.36 4.27 -5.36
C MET A 1 44.73 3.08 -6.06
N ASN A 2 44.62 1.92 -5.39
CA ASN A 2 44.30 0.65 -6.07
C ASN A 2 42.83 0.60 -6.48
N ARG A 3 42.57 0.68 -7.80
CA ARG A 3 41.25 0.53 -8.44
C ARG A 3 40.32 -0.55 -7.84
N PRO A 4 40.78 -1.76 -7.47
CA PRO A 4 39.89 -2.76 -6.85
C PRO A 4 39.31 -2.33 -5.51
N ARG A 5 40.06 -1.57 -4.70
CA ARG A 5 39.57 -1.07 -3.40
C ARG A 5 38.49 0.00 -3.60
N LEU A 6 38.60 0.82 -4.64
CA LEU A 6 37.62 1.88 -4.95
C LEU A 6 36.25 1.31 -5.36
N VAL A 7 36.25 0.25 -6.18
CA VAL A 7 35.03 -0.41 -6.65
C VAL A 7 34.29 -1.11 -5.51
N ILE A 8 35.04 -1.75 -4.60
CA ILE A 8 34.47 -2.39 -3.39
C ILE A 8 33.85 -1.32 -2.48
N ILE A 9 34.55 -0.22 -2.22
CA ILE A 9 34.05 0.88 -1.40
C ILE A 9 32.78 1.50 -2.01
N LEU A 10 32.76 1.73 -3.33
CA LEU A 10 31.58 2.24 -4.04
C LEU A 10 30.38 1.28 -3.98
N SER A 11 30.62 -0.02 -4.11
CA SER A 11 29.55 -1.03 -4.05
C SER A 11 28.95 -1.13 -2.64
N VAL A 12 29.79 -1.07 -1.61
CA VAL A 12 29.35 -1.04 -0.21
C VAL A 12 28.55 0.23 0.09
N LEU A 13 29.01 1.39 -0.38
CA LEU A 13 28.28 2.65 -0.22
C LEU A 13 26.95 2.65 -0.97
N LEU A 14 26.88 2.04 -2.16
CA LEU A 14 25.65 1.89 -2.92
C LEU A 14 24.64 1.01 -2.17
N LEU A 15 25.09 -0.13 -1.62
CA LEU A 15 24.25 -1.02 -0.82
C LEU A 15 23.76 -0.35 0.45
N ILE A 16 24.61 0.43 1.12
CA ILE A 16 24.24 1.23 2.29
C ILE A 16 23.21 2.30 1.89
N SER A 17 23.37 2.97 0.75
CA SER A 17 22.44 3.99 0.28
C SER A 17 21.07 3.41 -0.11
N ILE A 18 21.05 2.27 -0.79
CA ILE A 18 19.81 1.55 -1.12
C ILE A 18 19.16 1.03 0.17
N GLY A 19 19.96 0.47 1.08
CA GLY A 19 19.51 0.02 2.40
C GLY A 19 18.90 1.15 3.21
N PHE A 20 19.50 2.34 3.22
CA PHE A 20 18.96 3.52 3.86
C PHE A 20 17.67 3.99 3.19
N ASN A 21 17.59 4.03 1.86
CA ASN A 21 16.36 4.41 1.17
C ASN A 21 15.21 3.44 1.50
N VAL A 22 15.46 2.13 1.49
CA VAL A 22 14.46 1.12 1.87
C VAL A 22 14.16 1.18 3.37
N PHE A 23 15.14 1.48 4.21
CA PHE A 23 14.97 1.69 5.65
C PHE A 23 14.13 2.94 5.94
N PHE A 24 14.32 4.06 5.22
CA PHE A 24 13.50 5.25 5.34
C PHE A 24 12.07 5.02 4.85
N VAL A 25 11.89 4.32 3.72
CA VAL A 25 10.56 3.88 3.25
C VAL A 25 9.90 2.94 4.26
N GLY A 26 10.66 2.03 4.87
CA GLY A 26 10.18 1.11 5.90
C GLY A 26 9.94 1.75 7.27
N MET A 27 10.68 2.81 7.62
CA MET A 27 10.54 3.58 8.86
C MET A 27 9.34 4.54 8.78
N GLU A 28 9.10 5.15 7.62
CA GLU A 28 7.83 5.82 7.31
C GLU A 28 6.66 4.81 7.30
N GLY A 29 6.86 3.61 6.74
CA GLY A 29 5.89 2.52 6.82
C GLY A 29 5.68 1.95 8.24
N GLY A 30 6.69 2.08 9.12
CA GLY A 30 6.66 1.59 10.51
C GLY A 30 5.95 2.53 11.48
N ARG A 31 5.89 3.84 11.17
CA ARG A 31 5.07 4.81 11.93
C ARG A 31 3.56 4.55 11.80
N LEU A 32 3.13 3.79 10.79
CA LEU A 32 1.76 3.30 10.63
C LEU A 32 1.31 2.30 11.71
N PHE A 33 2.24 1.72 12.50
CA PHE A 33 1.94 0.61 13.41
C PHE A 33 1.71 1.00 14.88
N ASN A 34 1.95 2.24 15.33
CA ASN A 34 1.82 2.58 16.76
C ASN A 34 1.20 3.94 17.12
N ARG A 35 0.83 4.77 16.16
CA ARG A 35 -0.03 5.94 16.40
C ARG A 35 -0.95 6.06 15.19
N ALA A 36 -2.25 6.27 15.42
CA ALA A 36 -3.20 6.59 14.37
C ALA A 36 -2.60 7.70 13.46
N PRO A 37 -2.23 7.41 12.21
CA PRO A 37 -1.62 8.42 11.35
C PRO A 37 -2.71 9.12 10.57
N ASP A 38 -2.52 10.43 10.38
CA ASP A 38 -3.20 11.14 9.31
C ASP A 38 -3.04 10.36 7.99
N PRO A 39 -4.13 10.20 7.21
CA PRO A 39 -4.11 9.39 6.01
C PRO A 39 -3.04 9.89 5.04
N ALA A 40 -2.17 8.98 4.59
CA ALA A 40 -1.18 9.28 3.57
C ALA A 40 -1.86 9.91 2.32
N PRO A 41 -1.20 10.82 1.59
CA PRO A 41 -1.73 11.36 0.35
C PRO A 41 -2.05 10.20 -0.61
N GLY A 42 -3.33 10.02 -0.96
CA GLY A 42 -3.78 8.91 -1.78
C GLY A 42 -4.39 7.71 -1.04
N ALA A 43 -4.45 7.73 0.30
CA ALA A 43 -5.06 6.66 1.07
C ALA A 43 -6.59 6.64 0.86
N LEU A 44 -7.13 5.46 0.57
CA LEU A 44 -8.57 5.24 0.60
C LEU A 44 -9.10 5.41 2.03
N PRO A 45 -10.29 6.00 2.22
CA PRO A 45 -10.92 6.09 3.53
C PRO A 45 -11.10 4.69 4.13
N SER A 46 -10.88 4.60 5.44
CA SER A 46 -11.13 3.36 6.20
C SER A 46 -12.61 2.96 6.12
N PRO A 47 -12.93 1.67 6.35
CA PRO A 47 -14.33 1.23 6.36
C PRO A 47 -15.23 2.03 7.33
N ALA A 48 -14.68 2.47 8.46
CA ALA A 48 -15.39 3.33 9.41
C ALA A 48 -15.71 4.71 8.78
N GLN A 49 -14.71 5.35 8.18
CA GLN A 49 -14.87 6.65 7.50
C GLN A 49 -15.89 6.55 6.35
N VAL A 50 -15.84 5.50 5.53
CA VAL A 50 -16.82 5.31 4.45
C VAL A 50 -18.24 5.19 4.99
N THR A 51 -18.43 4.50 6.13
CA THR A 51 -19.74 4.38 6.76
C THR A 51 -20.27 5.73 7.26
N GLU A 52 -19.38 6.61 7.75
CA GLU A 52 -19.72 7.96 8.18
C GLU A 52 -20.11 8.87 7.01
N ILE A 53 -19.37 8.78 5.90
CA ILE A 53 -19.57 9.58 4.67
C ILE A 53 -20.88 9.19 3.97
N LEU A 54 -21.18 7.88 3.91
CA LEU A 54 -22.31 7.37 3.16
C LEU A 54 -23.65 7.73 3.82
N PRO A 55 -24.65 8.15 3.02
CA PRO A 55 -26.03 8.31 3.48
C PRO A 55 -26.59 7.02 4.10
N ASN A 56 -27.49 7.14 5.08
CA ASN A 56 -28.15 6.00 5.71
C ASN A 56 -28.71 4.92 4.75
N PRO A 57 -29.35 5.25 3.61
CA PRO A 57 -29.85 4.23 2.68
C PRO A 57 -28.74 3.40 2.00
N ASP A 58 -27.52 3.94 1.89
CA ASP A 58 -26.40 3.31 1.17
C ASP A 58 -25.51 2.45 2.09
N ARG A 59 -25.57 2.67 3.41
CA ARG A 59 -24.79 1.93 4.41
C ARG A 59 -25.02 0.40 4.38
N PRO A 60 -26.26 -0.13 4.17
CA PRO A 60 -26.47 -1.56 4.02
C PRO A 60 -25.71 -2.17 2.85
N ALA A 61 -25.72 -1.51 1.68
CA ALA A 61 -24.99 -1.98 0.50
C ALA A 61 -23.48 -2.03 0.76
N PHE A 62 -22.93 -0.99 1.39
CA PHE A 62 -21.53 -0.98 1.79
C PHE A 62 -21.17 -2.11 2.77
N ARG A 63 -22.01 -2.35 3.80
CA ARG A 63 -21.81 -3.47 4.73
C ARG A 63 -21.86 -4.82 4.02
N GLN A 64 -22.78 -5.00 3.09
CA GLN A 64 -22.90 -6.24 2.32
C GLN A 64 -21.66 -6.50 1.47
N MET A 65 -21.14 -5.46 0.79
CA MET A 65 -19.87 -5.54 0.06
C MET A 65 -18.71 -5.91 1.00
N LEU A 66 -18.60 -5.28 2.18
CA LEU A 66 -17.57 -5.63 3.16
C LEU A 66 -17.70 -7.07 3.67
N HIS A 67 -18.92 -7.58 3.85
CA HIS A 67 -19.12 -8.98 4.22
C HIS A 67 -18.68 -9.93 3.12
N ALA A 68 -19.01 -9.62 1.86
CA ALA A 68 -18.67 -10.47 0.71
C ALA A 68 -17.17 -10.43 0.36
N ARG A 69 -16.57 -9.25 0.30
CA ARG A 69 -15.20 -9.01 -0.18
C ARG A 69 -14.17 -8.87 0.94
N GLY A 70 -14.61 -8.57 2.16
CA GLY A 70 -13.74 -8.29 3.30
C GLY A 70 -12.70 -9.38 3.61
N PRO A 71 -13.07 -10.68 3.64
CA PRO A 71 -12.09 -11.75 3.83
C PRO A 71 -10.97 -11.75 2.79
N ALA A 72 -11.32 -11.59 1.50
CA ALA A 72 -10.34 -11.54 0.41
C ALA A 72 -9.44 -10.31 0.48
N LEU A 73 -10.02 -9.13 0.76
CA LEU A 73 -9.27 -7.88 0.95
C LEU A 73 -8.29 -7.98 2.14
N ARG A 74 -8.72 -8.57 3.27
CA ARG A 74 -7.85 -8.80 4.43
C ARG A 74 -6.72 -9.77 4.11
N ALA A 75 -7.03 -10.90 3.47
CA ALA A 75 -6.04 -11.89 3.08
C ALA A 75 -4.99 -11.28 2.13
N SER A 76 -5.43 -10.48 1.16
CA SER A 76 -4.55 -9.73 0.27
C SER A 76 -3.61 -8.78 1.02
N GLY A 77 -4.13 -8.01 1.99
CA GLY A 77 -3.31 -7.13 2.83
C GLY A 77 -2.26 -7.87 3.66
N LEU A 78 -2.61 -9.05 4.20
CA LEU A 78 -1.67 -9.92 4.90
C LEU A 78 -0.58 -10.45 3.96
N ALA A 79 -0.95 -10.92 2.77
CA ALA A 79 0.00 -11.42 1.77
C ALA A 79 1.01 -10.34 1.34
N GLN A 80 0.55 -9.09 1.14
CA GLN A 80 1.44 -7.96 0.87
C GLN A 80 2.44 -7.72 2.01
N ARG A 81 1.96 -7.77 3.26
CA ARG A 81 2.80 -7.58 4.44
C ARG A 81 3.85 -8.69 4.55
N GLU A 82 3.45 -9.94 4.38
CA GLU A 82 4.35 -11.09 4.41
C GLU A 82 5.40 -11.01 3.30
N ALA A 83 5.01 -10.65 2.09
CA ALA A 83 5.94 -10.45 0.98
C ALA A 83 6.94 -9.30 1.26
N GLY A 84 6.48 -8.22 1.91
CA GLY A 84 7.35 -7.13 2.36
C GLY A 84 8.39 -7.57 3.39
N LEU A 85 7.97 -8.37 4.38
CA LEU A 85 8.88 -8.96 5.37
C LEU A 85 9.90 -9.89 4.70
N ALA A 86 9.49 -10.68 3.71
CA ALA A 86 10.39 -11.57 2.97
C ALA A 86 11.47 -10.80 2.18
N VAL A 87 11.17 -9.60 1.68
CA VAL A 87 12.18 -8.71 1.06
C VAL A 87 13.19 -8.25 2.11
N VAL A 88 12.72 -7.80 3.28
CA VAL A 88 13.60 -7.35 4.37
C VAL A 88 14.51 -8.49 4.84
N MET A 89 13.97 -9.70 5.01
CA MET A 89 14.76 -10.88 5.39
C MET A 89 15.80 -11.23 4.34
N ALA A 90 15.43 -11.26 3.06
CA ALA A 90 16.37 -11.57 1.97
C ALA A 90 17.49 -10.53 1.85
N ALA A 91 17.18 -9.25 2.09
CA ALA A 91 18.17 -8.17 2.06
C ALA A 91 19.15 -8.23 3.24
N ARG A 92 18.73 -8.78 4.39
CA ARG A 92 19.55 -8.94 5.60
C ARG A 92 20.26 -10.29 5.71
N ALA A 93 20.08 -11.18 4.72
CA ALA A 93 20.66 -12.51 4.76
C ALA A 93 22.18 -12.45 4.64
N GLU A 94 22.87 -13.25 5.45
CA GLU A 94 24.30 -13.48 5.37
C GLU A 94 24.58 -14.98 5.19
N PRO A 95 25.26 -15.40 4.10
CA PRO A 95 25.78 -14.55 3.02
C PRO A 95 24.65 -13.94 2.16
N PHE A 96 24.92 -12.78 1.56
CA PHE A 96 23.97 -12.10 0.69
C PHE A 96 23.63 -12.96 -0.54
N ASN A 97 22.33 -13.15 -0.79
CA ASN A 97 21.82 -13.86 -1.96
C ASN A 97 20.94 -12.94 -2.82
N GLY A 98 21.53 -12.42 -3.91
CA GLY A 98 20.83 -11.53 -4.84
C GLY A 98 19.66 -12.18 -5.59
N GLU A 99 19.68 -13.50 -5.78
CA GLU A 99 18.56 -14.23 -6.40
C GLU A 99 17.37 -14.31 -5.44
N ALA A 100 17.63 -14.63 -4.17
CA ALA A 100 16.60 -14.64 -3.13
C ALA A 100 15.91 -13.27 -3.00
N LEU A 101 16.70 -12.17 -3.02
CA LEU A 101 16.14 -10.82 -2.99
C LEU A 101 15.28 -10.52 -4.22
N ARG A 102 15.75 -10.86 -5.44
CA ARG A 102 14.95 -10.68 -6.66
C ARG A 102 13.64 -11.45 -6.62
N LYS A 103 13.66 -12.67 -6.10
CA LYS A 103 12.46 -13.51 -5.92
C LYS A 103 11.48 -12.87 -4.95
N SER A 104 11.94 -12.40 -3.78
CA SER A 104 11.09 -11.70 -2.81
C SER A 104 10.49 -10.41 -3.38
N LEU A 105 11.28 -9.64 -4.13
CA LEU A 105 10.79 -8.42 -4.79
C LEU A 105 9.74 -8.72 -5.87
N ALA A 106 9.89 -9.81 -6.63
CA ALA A 106 8.88 -10.26 -7.58
C ALA A 106 7.57 -10.63 -6.86
N ALA A 107 7.65 -11.43 -5.80
CA ALA A 107 6.49 -11.81 -5.00
C ALA A 107 5.77 -10.59 -4.38
N LEU A 108 6.52 -9.59 -3.90
CA LEU A 108 5.93 -8.35 -3.40
C LEU A 108 5.17 -7.59 -4.49
N ARG A 109 5.72 -7.48 -5.70
CA ARG A 109 5.03 -6.83 -6.83
C ARG A 109 3.76 -7.57 -7.22
N ASP A 110 3.78 -8.90 -7.22
CA ASP A 110 2.60 -9.70 -7.51
C ASP A 110 1.51 -9.51 -6.45
N ALA A 111 1.86 -9.57 -5.16
CA ALA A 111 0.93 -9.27 -4.06
C ALA A 111 0.39 -7.83 -4.14
N GLN A 112 1.22 -6.88 -4.59
CA GLN A 112 0.79 -5.50 -4.87
C GLN A 112 -0.22 -5.39 -5.99
N ARG A 113 0.00 -6.10 -7.10
CA ARG A 113 -0.92 -6.13 -8.23
C ARG A 113 -2.26 -6.72 -7.83
N THR A 114 -2.26 -7.91 -7.23
CA THR A 114 -3.49 -8.59 -6.79
C THR A 114 -4.31 -7.77 -5.79
N SER A 115 -3.64 -7.09 -4.85
CA SER A 115 -4.33 -6.22 -3.91
C SER A 115 -4.96 -4.99 -4.56
N ARG A 116 -4.32 -4.42 -5.60
CA ARG A 116 -4.91 -3.33 -6.38
C ARG A 116 -6.14 -3.82 -7.13
N GLU A 117 -6.03 -4.93 -7.87
CA GLU A 117 -7.13 -5.53 -8.63
C GLU A 117 -8.36 -5.78 -7.73
N LEU A 118 -8.17 -6.41 -6.57
CA LEU A 118 -9.27 -6.67 -5.62
C LEU A 118 -9.92 -5.39 -5.08
N ARG A 119 -9.14 -4.34 -4.85
CA ARG A 119 -9.68 -3.05 -4.38
C ARG A 119 -10.43 -2.32 -5.49
N ASP A 120 -9.90 -2.34 -6.71
CA ASP A 120 -10.53 -1.72 -7.87
C ASP A 120 -11.87 -2.41 -8.17
N GLU A 121 -11.90 -3.75 -8.14
CA GLU A 121 -13.15 -4.52 -8.26
C GLU A 121 -14.15 -4.19 -7.14
N ALA A 122 -13.71 -4.19 -5.88
CA ALA A 122 -14.58 -3.88 -4.75
C ALA A 122 -15.12 -2.44 -4.82
N PHE A 123 -14.33 -1.51 -5.33
CA PHE A 123 -14.74 -0.12 -5.56
C PHE A 123 -15.80 -0.03 -6.66
N VAL A 124 -15.59 -0.68 -7.81
CA VAL A 124 -16.57 -0.73 -8.90
C VAL A 124 -17.87 -1.37 -8.43
N ASP A 125 -17.78 -2.50 -7.73
CA ASP A 125 -18.92 -3.23 -7.16
C ASP A 125 -19.71 -2.33 -6.19
N LEU A 126 -19.02 -1.62 -5.29
CA LEU A 126 -19.66 -0.65 -4.40
C LEU A 126 -20.37 0.46 -5.20
N MET A 127 -19.71 1.06 -6.19
CA MET A 127 -20.28 2.15 -6.99
C MET A 127 -21.55 1.76 -7.73
N GLN A 128 -21.69 0.50 -8.15
CA GLN A 128 -22.90 -0.01 -8.81
C GLN A 128 -24.11 -0.06 -7.87
N HIS A 129 -23.89 -0.20 -6.57
CA HIS A 129 -24.95 -0.35 -5.57
C HIS A 129 -25.27 0.93 -4.79
N LEU A 130 -24.44 1.98 -4.94
CA LEU A 130 -24.67 3.27 -4.31
C LEU A 130 -25.67 4.11 -5.09
N SER A 131 -26.47 4.89 -4.36
CA SER A 131 -27.24 6.00 -4.93
C SER A 131 -26.32 7.04 -5.60
N PRO A 132 -26.84 7.89 -6.52
CA PRO A 132 -26.05 8.99 -7.08
C PRO A 132 -25.40 9.86 -6.00
N ASP A 133 -26.15 10.26 -4.97
CA ASP A 133 -25.65 11.04 -3.84
C ASP A 133 -24.55 10.30 -3.07
N GLY A 134 -24.70 9.00 -2.86
CA GLY A 134 -23.70 8.15 -2.21
C GLY A 134 -22.39 8.10 -3.00
N ARG A 135 -22.47 7.99 -4.33
CA ARG A 135 -21.27 8.03 -5.20
C ARG A 135 -20.56 9.38 -5.12
N HIS A 136 -21.29 10.49 -5.19
CA HIS A 136 -20.70 11.84 -5.10
C HIS A 136 -19.97 12.03 -3.77
N ARG A 137 -20.63 11.73 -2.65
CA ARG A 137 -20.01 11.85 -1.32
C ARG A 137 -18.78 10.98 -1.16
N LEU A 138 -18.80 9.76 -1.70
CA LEU A 138 -17.66 8.86 -1.63
C LEU A 138 -16.48 9.40 -2.44
N VAL A 139 -16.71 9.95 -3.64
CA VAL A 139 -15.66 10.57 -4.47
C VAL A 139 -15.11 11.84 -3.82
N ASP A 140 -15.97 12.73 -3.31
CA ASP A 140 -15.56 13.98 -2.67
C ASP A 140 -14.70 13.75 -1.41
N ALA A 141 -14.89 12.61 -0.77
CA ALA A 141 -14.12 12.21 0.40
C ALA A 141 -12.76 11.56 0.05
N LEU A 142 -12.47 11.28 -1.22
CA LEU A 142 -11.18 10.72 -1.64
C LEU A 142 -10.12 11.83 -1.72
N PRO A 143 -9.13 11.86 -0.81
CA PRO A 143 -8.10 12.91 -0.82
C PRO A 143 -7.25 12.86 -2.09
N ALA A 144 -7.12 11.67 -2.70
CA ALA A 144 -6.38 11.42 -3.92
C ALA A 144 -6.98 12.10 -5.17
N LEU A 145 -8.28 12.40 -5.13
CA LEU A 145 -9.04 12.93 -6.26
C LEU A 145 -9.41 14.40 -6.08
N LYS A 146 -9.01 15.01 -4.97
CA LYS A 146 -9.19 16.44 -4.76
C LYS A 146 -8.30 17.17 -5.76
N GLU A 147 -8.92 17.93 -6.68
CA GLU A 147 -8.17 18.70 -7.68
C GLU A 147 -7.11 19.58 -6.99
N PRO A 148 -5.89 19.68 -7.55
CA PRO A 148 -4.92 20.64 -7.05
C PRO A 148 -5.52 22.05 -7.14
N PRO A 149 -5.25 22.94 -6.17
CA PRO A 149 -5.76 24.31 -6.23
C PRO A 149 -5.32 24.96 -7.56
N PRO A 150 -6.16 25.81 -8.19
CA PRO A 150 -5.82 26.46 -9.44
C PRO A 150 -4.51 27.26 -9.26
N PRO A 151 -3.64 27.30 -10.29
CA PRO A 151 -2.42 28.11 -10.21
C PRO A 151 -2.80 29.58 -10.01
N ASN A 152 -2.15 30.20 -9.03
CA ASN A 152 -2.25 31.65 -8.75
C ASN A 152 -1.75 32.48 -9.93
#